data_AF-A0A2S4Y2Q8-F1
#
_entry.id   AF-A0A2S4Y2Q8-F1
#
_cell.length_a   1.000
_cell.length_b   1.000
_cell.length_c   1.000
_cell.angle_alpha   90.00
_cell.angle_beta   90.00
_cell.angle_gamma   90.00
#
_symmetry.space_group_name_H-M   'P 1'
#
loop_
_entity.id
_entity.type
_entity.pdbx_description
1 polymer ?
#
loop_
_entity_poly.entity_id
_entity_poly.type
_entity_poly.pdbx_seq_one_letter_code
_entity_poly.pdbx_strand_id
1 'polypeptide(L)'
;MSASFRLELVRPGLYEGTVRLDLSAARLPFLGPDGVRHARLCVGHRGQRCGGWLLAPLGSPPLGMRVRNRRTGTHRVTLATEPRGAGRLQVSWERRGLVAPAAALLAPVRRLARPRAQHLRGLWRGLTT
;
A
#
# COMPACT_ATOMS: atom_id res chain seq x y z
N MET A 1 -3.48 -0.73 -7.35
CA MET A 1 -2.67 -0.62 -8.58
C MET A 1 -2.30 -2.01 -9.01
N SER A 2 -2.31 -2.28 -10.31
CA SER A 2 -1.92 -3.56 -10.90
C SER A 2 -1.23 -3.29 -12.23
N ALA A 3 -0.23 -4.10 -12.56
CA ALA A 3 0.47 -4.06 -13.83
C ALA A 3 0.65 -5.50 -14.32
N SER A 4 0.52 -5.70 -15.63
CA SER A 4 0.85 -6.97 -16.28
C SER A 4 2.36 -7.06 -16.47
N PHE A 5 2.91 -8.26 -16.32
CA PHE A 5 4.33 -8.53 -16.52
C PHE A 5 4.48 -9.98 -17.00
N ARG A 6 5.65 -10.27 -17.57
CA ARG A 6 6.01 -11.63 -17.99
C ARG A 6 7.00 -12.21 -16.98
N LEU A 7 6.83 -13.49 -16.70
CA LEU A 7 7.78 -14.32 -15.98
C LEU A 7 8.46 -15.24 -16.98
N GLU A 8 9.79 -15.28 -16.94
CA GLU A 8 10.62 -16.19 -17.71
C GLU A 8 11.13 -17.31 -16.79
N LEU A 9 11.18 -18.54 -17.30
CA LEU A 9 11.72 -19.68 -16.58
C LEU A 9 13.25 -19.58 -16.54
N VAL A 10 13.84 -19.55 -15.34
CA VAL A 10 15.31 -19.54 -15.16
C VAL A 10 15.84 -20.95 -14.91
N ARG A 11 15.16 -21.71 -14.04
CA ARG A 11 15.44 -23.12 -13.74
C ARG A 11 14.19 -23.77 -13.14
N PRO A 12 14.11 -25.11 -13.01
CA PRO A 12 12.94 -25.77 -12.42
C PRO A 12 12.55 -25.13 -11.06
N GLY A 13 11.31 -24.62 -10.99
CA GLY A 13 10.78 -23.95 -9.80
C GLY A 13 11.19 -22.49 -9.58
N LEU A 14 12.02 -21.90 -10.45
CA LEU A 14 12.43 -20.50 -10.39
C LEU A 14 12.03 -19.75 -11.66
N TYR A 15 11.21 -18.72 -11.46
CA TYR A 15 10.78 -17.82 -12.51
C TYR A 15 11.18 -16.39 -12.14
N GLU A 16 11.61 -15.61 -13.13
CA GLU A 16 12.04 -14.23 -12.94
C GLU A 16 11.31 -13.30 -13.91
N GLY A 17 11.03 -12.08 -13.48
CA GLY A 17 10.40 -11.08 -14.33
C GLY A 17 10.57 -9.70 -13.74
N THR A 18 10.64 -8.69 -14.61
CA THR A 18 10.80 -7.29 -14.21
C THR A 18 9.53 -6.50 -14.50
N VAL A 19 9.11 -5.69 -13.54
CA VAL A 19 7.99 -4.76 -13.69
C VAL A 19 8.35 -3.42 -13.07
N ARG A 20 8.04 -2.33 -13.78
CA ARG A 20 8.16 -0.98 -13.23
C ARG A 20 6.84 -0.58 -12.57
N LEU A 21 6.92 -0.24 -11.29
CA LEU A 21 5.78 0.24 -10.52
C LEU A 21 5.93 1.74 -10.27
N ASP A 22 5.03 2.54 -10.83
CA ASP A 22 4.94 3.95 -10.48
C ASP A 22 4.08 4.13 -9.23
N LEU A 23 4.74 4.32 -8.09
CA LEU A 23 4.06 4.55 -6.82
C LEU A 23 3.35 5.92 -6.76
N SER A 24 3.73 6.88 -7.60
CA SER A 24 3.06 8.19 -7.66
C SER A 24 1.64 8.08 -8.22
N ALA A 25 1.38 7.07 -9.07
CA ALA A 25 0.08 6.77 -9.64
C ALA A 25 -0.84 5.96 -8.70
N ALA A 26 -0.33 5.53 -7.53
CA ALA A 26 -1.13 4.76 -6.58
C ALA A 26 -2.30 5.61 -6.04
N ARG A 27 -3.53 5.08 -6.14
CA ARG A 27 -4.70 5.74 -5.51
C ARG A 27 -4.56 5.70 -4.01
N LEU A 28 -4.27 6.87 -3.45
CA LEU A 28 -4.10 7.06 -2.02
C LEU A 28 -5.47 7.12 -1.33
N PRO A 29 -5.70 6.38 -0.23
CA PRO A 29 -6.98 6.41 0.46
C PRO A 29 -7.30 7.82 0.95
N PHE A 30 -8.57 8.20 0.85
CA PHE A 30 -9.08 9.55 1.11
C PHE A 30 -8.54 10.22 2.38
N LEU A 31 -8.56 9.50 3.50
CA LEU A 31 -8.07 9.98 4.80
C LEU A 31 -6.60 9.62 5.08
N GLY A 32 -5.95 8.83 4.23
CA GLY A 32 -4.66 8.20 4.55
C GLY A 32 -4.74 7.27 5.78
N PRO A 33 -3.84 6.29 5.94
CA PRO A 33 -3.46 5.85 7.28
C PRO A 33 -2.75 7.01 8.02
N ASP A 34 -2.77 6.99 9.35
CA ASP A 34 -1.77 7.74 10.13
C ASP A 34 -0.73 6.72 10.62
N GLY A 35 0.55 7.06 10.52
CA GLY A 35 1.66 6.19 10.88
C GLY A 35 2.25 5.33 9.76
N VAL A 36 2.92 4.25 10.16
CA VAL A 36 3.81 3.44 9.32
C VAL A 36 3.12 2.20 8.74
N ARG A 37 3.39 1.89 7.48
CA ARG A 37 2.93 0.69 6.78
C ARG A 37 4.05 0.06 5.95
N HIS A 38 3.96 -1.24 5.73
CA HIS A 38 4.84 -1.96 4.83
C HIS A 38 4.12 -2.23 3.50
N ALA A 39 4.79 -1.96 2.39
CA ALA A 39 4.23 -2.21 1.07
C ALA A 39 4.25 -3.71 0.77
N ARG A 40 3.16 -4.26 0.22
CA ARG A 40 3.05 -5.68 -0.13
C ARG A 40 2.82 -5.81 -1.63
N LEU A 41 3.61 -6.67 -2.28
CA LEU A 41 3.40 -7.06 -3.67
C LEU A 41 2.60 -8.37 -3.68
N CYS A 42 1.59 -8.44 -4.54
CA CYS A 42 0.84 -9.67 -4.77
C CYS A 42 0.83 -9.97 -6.26
N VAL A 43 1.34 -11.13 -6.64
CA VAL A 43 1.21 -11.72 -7.97
C VAL A 43 -0.05 -12.58 -7.98
N GLY A 44 -0.87 -12.45 -9.03
CA GLY A 44 -2.06 -13.25 -9.22
C GLY A 44 -2.12 -13.82 -10.63
N HIS A 45 -2.48 -15.09 -10.75
CA HIS A 45 -2.63 -15.78 -12.04
C HIS A 45 -3.67 -16.89 -11.91
N ARG A 46 -4.68 -16.91 -12.80
CA ARG A 46 -5.74 -17.94 -12.85
C ARG A 46 -6.34 -18.31 -11.48
N GLY A 47 -6.74 -17.30 -10.71
CA GLY A 47 -7.34 -17.49 -9.38
C GLY A 47 -6.35 -17.75 -8.24
N GLN A 48 -5.08 -18.07 -8.53
CA GLN A 48 -4.03 -18.20 -7.53
C GLN A 48 -3.41 -16.84 -7.20
N ARG A 49 -2.93 -16.69 -5.96
CA ARG A 49 -2.27 -15.47 -5.50
C ARG A 49 -1.09 -15.82 -4.61
N CYS A 50 0.06 -15.24 -4.90
CA CYS A 50 1.25 -15.27 -4.05
C CYS A 50 1.65 -13.82 -3.73
N GLY A 51 2.12 -13.54 -2.53
CA GLY A 51 2.51 -12.17 -2.19
C GLY A 51 3.43 -12.08 -1.00
N GLY A 52 4.28 -11.06 -1.02
CA GLY A 52 5.31 -10.80 -0.03
C GLY A 52 5.49 -9.32 0.22
N TRP A 53 6.25 -8.98 1.26
CA TRP A 53 6.62 -7.60 1.52
C TRP A 53 7.58 -7.12 0.43
N LEU A 54 7.35 -5.91 -0.06
CA LEU A 54 8.26 -5.28 -1.00
C LEU A 54 9.52 -4.88 -0.25
N LEU A 55 10.67 -5.25 -0.79
CA LEU A 55 11.96 -4.90 -0.23
C LEU A 55 12.49 -3.63 -0.91
N ALA A 56 13.24 -2.84 -0.16
CA ALA A 56 13.94 -1.66 -0.62
C ALA A 56 15.45 -1.89 -0.45
N PRO A 57 16.30 -1.33 -1.33
CA PRO A 57 17.74 -1.45 -1.18
C PRO A 57 18.20 -0.88 0.16
N LEU A 58 19.07 -1.61 0.86
CA LEU A 58 19.65 -1.19 2.13
C LEU A 58 20.47 0.09 1.92
N GLY A 59 20.30 1.07 2.80
CA GLY A 59 20.99 2.36 2.70
C GLY A 59 20.40 3.37 1.71
N SER A 60 19.31 3.04 1.01
CA SER A 60 18.57 4.03 0.21
C SER A 60 18.13 5.20 1.09
N PRO A 61 18.40 6.46 0.70
CA PRO A 61 17.90 7.60 1.45
C PRO A 61 16.37 7.64 1.40
N PRO A 62 15.70 8.11 2.47
CA PRO A 62 14.25 8.23 2.48
C PRO A 62 13.77 9.22 1.42
N LEU A 63 12.81 8.79 0.60
CA LEU A 63 12.20 9.59 -0.46
C LEU A 63 10.88 10.17 0.03
N GLY A 64 10.83 11.51 0.17
CA GLY A 64 9.62 12.24 0.57
C GLY A 64 8.87 12.83 -0.60
N MET A 65 7.54 12.72 -0.61
CA MET A 65 6.66 13.34 -1.59
C MET A 65 5.47 14.03 -0.92
N ARG A 66 5.03 15.16 -1.50
CA ARG A 66 3.80 15.85 -1.08
C ARG A 66 2.65 15.42 -1.98
N VAL A 67 1.60 14.88 -1.37
CA VAL A 67 0.40 14.45 -2.07
C VAL A 67 -0.71 15.42 -1.73
N ARG A 68 -1.19 16.15 -2.73
CA ARG A 68 -2.33 17.05 -2.58
C ARG A 68 -3.63 16.32 -2.86
N ASN A 69 -4.54 16.35 -1.90
CA ASN A 69 -5.93 15.92 -2.10
C ASN A 69 -6.84 17.14 -1.99
N ARG A 70 -7.72 17.34 -2.98
CA ARG A 70 -8.64 18.50 -3.03
C ARG A 70 -9.58 18.57 -1.81
N ARG A 71 -9.87 17.44 -1.16
CA ARG A 71 -10.84 17.33 -0.06
C ARG A 71 -10.18 17.15 1.31
N THR A 72 -8.99 16.56 1.39
CA THR A 72 -8.34 16.26 2.69
C THR A 72 -7.04 17.01 2.95
N GLY A 73 -6.65 17.94 2.07
CA GLY A 73 -5.46 18.76 2.23
C GLY A 73 -4.18 18.11 1.71
N THR A 74 -3.04 18.53 2.23
CA THR A 74 -1.72 18.11 1.74
C THR A 74 -1.12 17.07 2.67
N HIS A 75 -0.85 15.87 2.18
CA HIS A 75 -0.17 14.83 2.94
C HIS A 75 1.30 14.80 2.59
N ARG A 76 2.15 14.48 3.56
CA ARG A 76 3.54 14.11 3.32
C ARG A 76 3.65 12.59 3.42
N VAL A 77 4.11 11.97 2.34
CA VAL A 77 4.37 10.54 2.27
C VAL A 77 5.87 10.35 2.18
N THR A 78 6.43 9.48 3.01
CA THR A 78 7.85 9.15 2.95
C THR A 78 8.00 7.66 2.71
N LEU A 79 8.80 7.31 1.71
CA LEU A 79 9.25 5.97 1.41
C LEU A 79 10.65 5.80 2.00
N ALA A 80 10.87 4.75 2.78
CA ALA A 80 12.16 4.48 3.38
C ALA A 80 12.40 2.98 3.48
N THR A 81 13.65 2.57 3.58
CA THR A 81 13.99 1.21 3.98
C THR A 81 13.83 1.09 5.49
N GLU A 82 13.27 -0.04 5.96
CA GLU A 82 13.11 -0.31 7.39
C GLU A 82 14.49 -0.26 8.10
N PRO A 83 14.67 0.59 9.13
CA PRO A 83 15.99 0.92 9.67
C PRO A 83 16.64 -0.19 10.52
N ARG A 84 15.87 -1.17 11.00
CA ARG A 84 16.35 -2.28 11.86
C ARG A 84 15.86 -3.66 11.41
N GLY A 85 15.52 -3.80 10.13
CA GLY A 85 14.80 -4.98 9.63
C GLY A 85 15.38 -5.56 8.34
N ALA A 86 14.63 -6.50 7.75
CA ALA A 86 14.99 -7.26 6.56
C ALA A 86 14.99 -6.44 5.25
N GLY A 87 15.23 -5.13 5.32
CA GLY A 87 15.18 -4.22 4.16
C GLY A 87 13.78 -4.02 3.60
N ARG A 88 12.72 -4.09 4.41
CA ARG A 88 11.35 -3.90 3.91
C ARG A 88 11.12 -2.44 3.52
N LEU A 89 10.34 -2.22 2.46
CA LEU A 89 9.88 -0.90 2.08
C LEU A 89 8.84 -0.41 3.09
N GLN A 90 9.22 0.63 3.81
CA GLN A 90 8.41 1.36 4.75
C GLN A 90 7.77 2.56 4.05
N VAL A 91 6.47 2.74 4.27
CA VAL A 91 5.70 3.91 3.86
C VAL A 91 5.20 4.59 5.12
N SER A 92 5.70 5.80 5.41
CA SER A 92 5.16 6.64 6.48
C SER A 92 4.27 7.74 5.90
N TRP A 93 3.22 8.05 6.64
CA TRP A 93 2.23 9.04 6.22
C TRP A 93 2.02 10.06 7.32
N GLU A 94 2.30 11.32 6.99
CA GLU A 94 2.03 12.47 7.84
C GLU A 94 0.91 13.30 7.20
N ARG A 95 -0.18 13.52 7.93
CA ARG A 95 -1.23 14.44 7.49
C ARG A 95 -0.78 15.86 7.76
N ARG A 96 -0.85 16.76 6.76
CA ARG A 96 -0.60 18.20 6.97
C ARG A 96 -1.79 19.05 6.47
N GLY A 97 -2.12 20.10 7.22
CA GLY A 97 -3.24 21.02 6.92
C GLY A 97 -4.47 20.82 7.82
N LEU A 98 -5.61 21.41 7.42
CA LEU A 98 -6.84 21.59 8.23
C LEU A 98 -7.45 20.30 8.81
N VAL A 99 -7.11 19.13 8.26
CA VAL A 99 -7.65 17.83 8.69
C VAL A 99 -6.73 17.13 9.70
N ALA A 100 -5.53 17.68 9.98
CA ALA A 100 -4.63 17.12 10.99
C ALA A 100 -5.26 17.11 12.41
N PRO A 101 -5.98 18.17 12.86
CA PRO A 101 -6.69 18.14 14.15
C PRO A 101 -7.94 17.24 14.11
N ALA A 102 -8.71 17.27 13.02
CA ALA A 102 -9.96 16.51 12.87
C ALA A 102 -9.73 14.98 12.75
N ALA A 103 -8.53 14.57 12.32
CA ALA A 103 -8.11 13.17 12.23
C ALA A 103 -8.15 12.44 13.58
N ALA A 104 -7.74 13.12 14.66
CA ALA A 104 -7.72 12.56 16.01
C ALA A 104 -9.14 12.24 16.50
N LEU A 105 -10.11 13.10 16.15
CA LEU A 105 -11.52 12.96 16.53
C LEU A 105 -12.23 11.81 15.78
N LEU A 106 -11.78 11.47 14.57
CA LEU A 106 -12.39 10.40 13.74
C LEU A 106 -11.73 9.02 13.93
N ALA A 107 -10.61 8.93 14.66
CA ALA A 107 -9.93 7.67 14.93
C ALA A 107 -10.78 6.62 15.68
N PRO A 108 -11.61 6.98 16.69
CA PRO A 108 -12.47 6.03 17.40
C PRO A 108 -13.56 5.45 16.48
N VAL A 109 -14.20 6.30 15.67
CA VAL A 109 -15.26 5.91 14.72
C VAL A 109 -14.74 4.92 13.68
N ARG A 110 -13.49 5.07 13.22
CA ARG A 110 -12.85 4.14 12.27
C ARG A 110 -12.48 2.79 12.89
N ARG A 111 -12.18 2.71 14.19
CA ARG A 111 -11.94 1.43 14.87
C ARG A 111 -13.23 0.61 14.97
N LEU A 112 -14.36 1.28 15.20
CA LEU A 112 -15.69 0.65 15.28
C LEU A 112 -16.26 0.22 13.91
N ALA A 113 -15.92 0.92 12.82
CA ALA A 113 -16.40 0.58 11.47
C ALA A 113 -15.62 -0.56 10.78
N ARG A 114 -14.42 -0.90 11.26
CA ARG A 114 -13.51 -1.89 10.64
C ARG A 114 -13.97 -3.36 10.68
N PRO A 115 -14.72 -3.86 11.69
CA PRO A 115 -15.12 -5.27 11.73
C PRO A 115 -16.20 -5.60 10.69
N ARG A 116 -17.18 -4.71 10.46
CA ARG A 116 -18.36 -4.99 9.62
C ARG A 116 -18.09 -4.89 8.11
N ALA A 117 -17.05 -4.16 7.68
CA ALA A 117 -16.72 -4.02 6.25
C ALA A 117 -15.98 -5.24 5.65
N GLN A 118 -15.44 -6.14 6.48
CA GLN A 118 -14.80 -7.38 6.00
C GLN A 118 -15.83 -8.45 5.64
N HIS A 119 -16.96 -8.52 6.37
CA HIS A 119 -18.02 -9.50 6.10
C HIS A 119 -18.80 -9.18 4.81
N LEU A 120 -19.01 -7.89 4.51
CA LEU A 120 -19.73 -7.48 3.31
C LEU A 120 -18.93 -7.64 2.01
N ARG A 121 -17.59 -7.71 2.04
CA ARG A 121 -16.79 -7.99 0.83
C ARG A 121 -16.78 -9.46 0.42
N GLY A 122 -17.12 -10.38 1.34
CA GLY A 122 -17.27 -11.80 1.04
C GLY A 122 -18.57 -12.09 0.29
N LEU A 123 -19.65 -11.38 0.61
CA LEU A 123 -20.99 -11.61 0.07
C LEU A 123 -21.18 -11.09 -1.37
N TRP A 124 -20.43 -10.05 -1.78
CA TRP A 124 -20.59 -9.45 -3.13
C TRP A 124 -19.86 -10.19 -4.26
N ARG A 125 -19.02 -11.19 -3.98
CA ARG A 125 -18.35 -12.01 -5.03
C ARG A 125 -19.12 -13.27 -5.44
N GLY A 126 -20.28 -13.53 -4.84
CA GLY A 126 -21.12 -14.70 -5.15
C GLY A 126 -22.34 -14.41 -6.03
N LEU A 127 -22.53 -13.18 -6.51
CA LEU A 127 -23.77 -12.76 -7.18
C LEU A 127 -23.58 -12.23 -8.61
N THR A 128 -22.42 -12.49 -9.22
CA THR A 128 -22.22 -12.26 -10.66
C THR A 128 -21.56 -13.49 -11.27
N THR A 129 -22.35 -14.54 -11.42
CA THR A 129 -22.19 -15.56 -12.47
C THR A 129 -23.27 -15.35 -13.49
#